data_AF-A0A327QMA1-F1
#
_entry.id   AF-A0A327QMA1-F1
#
_cell.length_a   1.000
_cell.length_b   1.000
_cell.length_c   1.000
_cell.angle_alpha   90.00
_cell.angle_beta   90.00
_cell.angle_gamma   90.00
#
_symmetry.space_group_name_H-M   'P 1'
#
loop_
_entity.id
_entity.type
_entity.pdbx_description
1 polymer ?
#
loop_
_entity_poly.entity_id
_entity_poly.type
_entity_poly.pdbx_seq_one_letter_code
_entity_poly.pdbx_strand_id
1 'polypeptide(L)'
;MLLSTLGIISVDLGLKIYESFFGDFQWNVDNISVLAMIVLVSYLSYYGVNQSKVLLPSFLFNNEVEPKINKKNKKILSSEKKEEFENLKNRIELIIKTKQPYLDEDLTLGKLAELLSTTDKKLSAMLNQYLNTTFYDLINKYRVEAVKEKINLDNYKNYNLFGIACECGFKSRTSFNRIFKKETGFSPSDFKKSIS
;
A
#
# COMPACT_ATOMS: atom_id res chain seq x y z
N MET A 1 -16.24 26.58 4.50
CA MET A 1 -17.58 26.71 3.86
C MET A 1 -18.54 27.55 4.69
N LEU A 2 -18.78 27.27 5.98
CA LEU A 2 -19.69 28.06 6.82
C LEU A 2 -19.29 29.54 6.98
N LEU A 3 -18.00 29.85 7.15
CA LEU A 3 -17.51 31.23 7.29
C LEU A 3 -17.59 32.04 5.97
N SER A 4 -17.39 31.40 4.83
CA SER A 4 -17.47 32.06 3.51
C SER A 4 -18.92 32.35 3.13
N THR A 5 -19.86 31.46 3.44
CA THR A 5 -21.29 31.71 3.19
C THR A 5 -21.85 32.78 4.12
N LEU A 6 -21.39 32.82 5.37
CA LEU A 6 -21.77 33.87 6.33
C LEU A 6 -21.29 35.26 5.88
N GLY A 7 -20.09 35.34 5.30
CA GLY A 7 -19.55 36.59 4.75
C GLY A 7 -20.37 37.14 3.58
N ILE A 8 -20.79 36.28 2.66
CA ILE A 8 -21.60 36.68 1.49
C ILE A 8 -22.98 37.19 1.93
N ILE A 9 -23.61 36.49 2.88
CA ILE A 9 -24.91 36.89 3.41
C ILE A 9 -24.81 38.24 4.13
N SER A 10 -23.74 38.48 4.90
CA SER A 10 -23.53 39.75 5.58
C SER A 10 -23.32 40.93 4.62
N VAL A 11 -22.62 40.69 3.49
CA VAL A 11 -22.38 41.73 2.47
C VAL A 11 -23.68 42.04 1.69
N ASP A 12 -24.44 41.01 1.32
CA ASP A 12 -25.75 41.18 0.65
C ASP A 12 -26.76 41.94 1.53
N LEU A 13 -26.81 41.59 2.81
CA LEU A 13 -27.66 42.27 3.79
C LEU A 13 -27.23 43.73 3.98
N GLY A 14 -25.93 44.00 4.01
CA GLY A 14 -25.39 45.37 4.11
C GLY A 14 -25.74 46.24 2.90
N LEU A 15 -25.67 45.68 1.69
CA LEU A 15 -26.03 46.39 0.45
C LEU A 15 -27.53 46.73 0.42
N LYS A 16 -28.41 45.80 0.83
CA LYS A 16 -29.86 46.03 0.93
C LYS A 16 -30.23 47.07 1.98
N ILE A 17 -29.54 47.06 3.12
CA ILE A 17 -29.72 48.08 4.16
C ILE A 17 -29.27 49.44 3.62
N TYR A 18 -28.14 49.51 2.93
CA TYR A 18 -27.67 50.76 2.34
C TYR A 18 -28.64 51.33 1.29
N GLU A 19 -29.14 50.49 0.39
CA GLU A 19 -30.13 50.86 -0.63
C GLU A 19 -31.45 51.36 -0.03
N SER A 20 -31.89 50.74 1.07
CA SER A 20 -33.07 51.17 1.84
C SER A 20 -32.93 52.58 2.44
N PHE A 21 -31.71 53.00 2.79
CA PHE A 21 -31.44 54.31 3.40
C PHE A 21 -31.08 55.42 2.39
N PHE A 22 -30.45 55.07 1.26
CA PHE A 22 -29.89 56.05 0.31
C PHE A 22 -30.55 56.06 -1.08
N GLY A 23 -31.54 55.18 -1.33
CA GLY A 23 -32.32 55.12 -2.57
C GLY A 23 -31.73 54.21 -3.65
N ASP A 24 -32.56 53.85 -4.65
CA ASP A 24 -32.25 52.85 -5.67
C ASP A 24 -30.99 53.22 -6.46
N PHE A 25 -30.00 52.33 -6.39
CA PHE A 25 -28.80 52.44 -7.18
C PHE A 25 -29.14 52.05 -8.63
N GLN A 26 -28.76 52.87 -9.63
CA GLN A 26 -29.13 52.59 -11.04
C GLN A 26 -28.60 51.24 -11.58
N TRP A 27 -27.65 50.62 -10.88
CA TRP A 27 -27.16 49.29 -11.21
C TRP A 27 -27.95 48.28 -10.41
N ASN A 28 -28.63 47.40 -11.13
CA ASN A 28 -29.46 46.33 -10.59
C ASN A 28 -28.61 45.47 -9.64
N VAL A 29 -28.72 45.71 -8.33
CA VAL A 29 -27.90 45.09 -7.27
C VAL A 29 -28.03 43.56 -7.31
N ASP A 30 -29.20 43.09 -7.73
CA ASP A 30 -29.50 41.68 -7.99
C ASP A 30 -28.56 41.04 -9.03
N ASN A 31 -28.15 41.78 -10.07
CA ASN A 31 -27.22 41.26 -11.07
C ASN A 31 -25.79 41.12 -10.51
N ILE A 32 -25.40 42.02 -9.60
CA ILE A 32 -24.08 42.02 -8.97
C ILE A 32 -23.96 40.84 -8.01
N SER A 33 -25.00 40.57 -7.22
CA SER A 33 -25.02 39.43 -6.29
C SER A 33 -24.98 38.08 -7.02
N VAL A 34 -25.73 37.94 -8.12
CA VAL A 34 -25.70 36.74 -8.97
C VAL A 34 -24.32 36.53 -9.60
N LEU A 35 -23.69 37.59 -10.11
CA LEU A 35 -22.33 37.51 -10.67
C LEU A 35 -21.31 37.05 -9.62
N ALA A 36 -21.40 37.57 -8.39
CA ALA A 36 -20.53 37.17 -7.29
C ALA A 36 -20.70 35.69 -6.91
N MET A 37 -21.94 35.17 -6.92
CA MET A 37 -22.20 33.75 -6.69
C MET A 37 -21.58 32.87 -7.78
N ILE A 38 -21.69 33.26 -9.05
CA ILE A 38 -21.11 32.51 -10.17
C ILE A 38 -19.58 32.44 -10.05
N VAL A 39 -18.93 33.55 -9.70
CA VAL A 39 -17.47 33.60 -9.49
C VAL A 39 -17.05 32.72 -8.33
N LEU A 40 -17.81 32.73 -7.22
CA LEU A 40 -17.52 31.88 -6.06
C LEU A 40 -17.65 30.39 -6.38
N VAL A 41 -18.72 29.98 -7.06
CA VAL A 41 -18.94 28.58 -7.46
C VAL A 41 -17.85 28.12 -8.44
N SER A 42 -17.46 28.99 -9.38
CA SER A 42 -16.37 28.71 -10.33
C SER A 42 -15.03 28.55 -9.60
N TYR A 43 -14.74 29.42 -8.64
CA TYR A 43 -13.54 29.35 -7.80
C TYR A 43 -13.51 28.07 -6.95
N LEU A 44 -14.61 27.73 -6.28
CA LEU A 44 -14.72 26.51 -5.49
C LEU A 44 -14.62 25.25 -6.35
N SER A 45 -15.13 25.28 -7.59
CA SER A 45 -15.01 24.18 -8.54
C SER A 45 -13.56 24.01 -9.00
N TYR A 46 -12.88 25.10 -9.34
CA TYR A 46 -11.46 25.09 -9.71
C TYR A 46 -10.59 24.55 -8.56
N TYR A 47 -10.78 25.05 -7.34
CA TYR A 47 -10.00 24.61 -6.18
C TYR A 47 -10.40 23.22 -5.68
N GLY A 48 -11.69 22.88 -5.70
CA GLY A 48 -12.20 21.57 -5.27
C GLY A 48 -11.69 20.44 -6.14
N VAL A 49 -11.68 20.62 -7.46
CA VAL A 49 -11.11 19.64 -8.40
C VAL A 49 -9.59 19.55 -8.19
N ASN A 50 -8.89 20.66 -7.99
CA ASN A 50 -7.44 20.63 -7.75
C ASN A 50 -7.04 20.03 -6.38
N GLN A 51 -7.93 20.08 -5.38
CA GLN A 51 -7.69 19.56 -4.03
C GLN A 51 -8.12 18.09 -3.86
N SER A 52 -8.89 17.52 -4.80
CA SER A 52 -9.32 16.12 -4.81
C SER A 52 -8.18 15.08 -4.83
N LYS A 53 -6.92 15.51 -4.99
CA LYS A 53 -5.72 14.69 -4.73
C LYS A 53 -5.56 14.22 -3.27
N VAL A 54 -6.32 14.79 -2.32
CA VAL A 54 -6.27 14.41 -0.88
C VAL A 54 -7.25 13.29 -0.50
N LEU A 55 -8.34 13.08 -1.24
CA LEU A 55 -9.34 12.04 -0.95
C LEU A 55 -9.11 10.72 -1.68
N LEU A 56 -8.16 10.70 -2.61
CA LEU A 56 -7.69 9.48 -3.23
C LEU A 56 -6.65 8.86 -2.29
N PRO A 57 -6.97 7.74 -1.63
CA PRO A 57 -6.00 7.08 -0.79
C PRO A 57 -4.83 6.60 -1.66
N SER A 58 -3.62 6.80 -1.16
CA SER A 58 -2.34 6.59 -1.87
C SER A 58 -2.17 5.19 -2.48
N PHE A 59 -3.03 4.23 -2.16
CA PHE A 59 -3.07 2.91 -2.80
C PHE A 59 -3.61 2.92 -4.23
N LEU A 60 -4.46 3.87 -4.64
CA LEU A 60 -4.99 3.93 -6.01
C LEU A 60 -3.95 4.45 -7.02
N PHE A 61 -3.00 5.26 -6.56
CA PHE A 61 -1.85 5.72 -7.35
C PHE A 61 -0.65 4.76 -7.31
N ASN A 62 -0.73 3.69 -6.52
CA ASN A 62 0.35 2.69 -6.36
C ASN A 62 0.13 1.45 -7.25
N ASN A 63 -0.58 1.59 -8.37
CA ASN A 63 -0.68 0.56 -9.41
C ASN A 63 0.43 0.65 -10.46
N GLU A 64 1.52 1.33 -10.14
CA GLU A 64 2.84 0.94 -10.61
C GLU A 64 3.67 0.67 -9.36
N VAL A 65 3.85 -0.61 -9.03
CA VAL A 65 5.03 -1.03 -8.27
C VAL A 65 6.21 -0.86 -9.22
N GLU A 66 6.55 0.39 -9.55
CA GLU A 66 7.94 0.68 -9.81
C GLU A 66 8.64 0.40 -8.48
N PRO A 67 9.65 -0.49 -8.46
CA PRO A 67 10.46 -0.63 -7.28
C PRO A 67 10.99 0.77 -7.00
N LYS A 68 10.71 1.31 -5.81
CA LYS A 68 11.46 2.45 -5.29
C LYS A 68 12.91 1.98 -5.21
N ILE A 69 13.63 2.10 -6.32
CA ILE A 69 15.08 2.07 -6.36
C ILE A 69 15.44 3.29 -5.55
N ASN A 70 15.65 3.05 -4.25
CA ASN A 70 16.22 4.00 -3.35
C ASN A 70 17.66 4.19 -3.85
N LYS A 71 17.84 5.07 -4.84
CA LYS A 71 19.11 5.51 -5.43
C LYS A 71 19.95 6.31 -4.43
N LYS A 72 19.87 5.98 -3.14
CA LYS A 72 20.78 6.44 -2.09
C LYS A 72 21.66 5.26 -1.71
N ASN A 73 22.92 5.34 -2.17
CA ASN A 73 24.04 4.49 -1.81
C ASN A 73 24.12 3.13 -2.52
N LYS A 74 24.35 3.13 -3.83
CA LYS A 74 25.23 2.09 -4.42
C LYS A 74 26.67 2.39 -3.95
N LYS A 75 26.94 2.24 -2.65
CA LYS A 75 28.28 2.35 -2.09
C LYS A 75 29.09 1.27 -2.79
N ILE A 76 30.19 1.65 -3.46
CA ILE A 76 31.14 0.68 -4.00
C ILE A 76 31.48 -0.27 -2.85
N LEU A 77 31.05 -1.52 -3.02
CA LEU A 77 31.06 -2.52 -1.97
C LEU A 77 32.51 -2.98 -1.81
N SER A 78 33.09 -2.83 -0.62
CA SER A 78 34.36 -3.49 -0.32
C SER A 78 34.18 -5.00 -0.47
N SER A 79 35.22 -5.69 -0.93
CA SER A 79 35.24 -7.15 -1.09
C SER A 79 34.74 -7.88 0.16
N GLU A 80 35.18 -7.42 1.33
CA GLU A 80 34.79 -7.94 2.66
C GLU A 80 33.27 -7.90 2.89
N LYS A 81 32.61 -6.81 2.51
CA LYS A 81 31.16 -6.69 2.67
C LYS A 81 30.41 -7.62 1.74
N LYS A 82 30.89 -7.79 0.51
CA LYS A 82 30.28 -8.70 -0.46
C LYS A 82 30.28 -10.14 0.04
N GLU A 83 31.39 -10.58 0.62
CA GLU A 83 31.51 -11.92 1.20
C GLU A 83 30.54 -12.12 2.38
N GLU A 84 30.44 -11.14 3.27
CA GLU A 84 29.50 -11.16 4.39
C GLU A 84 28.04 -11.28 3.92
N PHE A 85 27.68 -10.60 2.83
CA PHE A 85 26.34 -10.68 2.24
C PHE A 85 26.04 -12.04 1.63
N GLU A 86 26.96 -12.61 0.86
CA GLU A 86 26.79 -13.94 0.28
C GLU A 86 26.69 -15.01 1.38
N ASN A 87 27.50 -14.90 2.43
CA ASN A 87 27.42 -15.80 3.57
C ASN A 87 26.04 -15.72 4.25
N LEU A 88 25.55 -14.51 4.54
CA LEU A 88 24.22 -14.36 5.14
C LEU A 88 23.09 -14.87 4.24
N LYS A 89 23.18 -14.64 2.92
CA LYS A 89 22.23 -15.18 1.94
C LYS A 89 22.20 -16.72 1.96
N ASN A 90 23.36 -17.37 1.92
CA ASN A 90 23.46 -18.82 1.98
C ASN A 90 22.87 -19.38 3.29
N ARG A 91 23.07 -18.67 4.41
CA ARG A 91 22.47 -19.04 5.69
C ARG A 91 20.95 -18.92 5.68
N ILE A 92 20.39 -17.88 5.05
CA ILE A 92 18.94 -17.74 4.85
C ILE A 92 18.41 -18.94 4.05
N GLU A 93 19.01 -19.25 2.91
CA GLU A 93 18.59 -20.36 2.05
C GLU A 93 18.66 -21.71 2.80
N LEU A 94 19.74 -21.93 3.55
CA LEU A 94 19.91 -23.13 4.38
C LEU A 94 18.81 -23.26 5.44
N ILE A 95 18.53 -22.18 6.20
CA ILE A 95 17.50 -22.20 7.24
C ILE A 95 16.10 -22.39 6.64
N ILE A 96 15.82 -21.75 5.52
CA ILE A 96 14.55 -21.92 4.81
C ILE A 96 14.35 -23.38 4.39
N LYS A 97 15.39 -24.02 3.84
CA LYS A 97 15.33 -25.42 3.41
C LYS A 97 15.23 -26.40 4.57
N THR A 98 15.97 -26.16 5.65
CA THR A 98 16.13 -27.14 6.75
C THR A 98 15.07 -26.99 7.84
N LYS A 99 14.76 -25.76 8.25
CA LYS A 99 13.85 -25.47 9.37
C LYS A 99 12.47 -25.03 8.94
N GLN A 100 12.32 -24.62 7.66
CA GLN A 100 11.05 -24.13 7.10
C GLN A 100 10.32 -23.12 8.00
N PRO A 101 11.00 -22.09 8.53
CA PRO A 101 10.40 -21.16 9.49
C PRO A 101 9.21 -20.38 8.90
N TYR A 102 9.10 -20.32 7.56
CA TYR A 102 7.96 -19.69 6.87
C TYR A 102 6.63 -20.39 7.18
N LEU A 103 6.63 -21.63 7.66
CA LEU A 103 5.42 -22.34 8.10
C LEU A 103 4.90 -21.82 9.44
N ASP A 104 5.74 -21.18 10.27
CA ASP A 104 5.31 -20.51 11.50
C ASP A 104 4.53 -19.25 11.13
N GLU A 105 3.24 -19.20 11.48
CA GLU A 105 2.39 -18.04 11.23
C GLU A 105 2.83 -16.82 12.04
N ASP A 106 3.44 -17.02 13.20
CA ASP A 106 3.99 -16.00 14.10
C ASP A 106 5.45 -15.65 13.79
N LEU A 107 5.98 -16.05 12.63
CA LEU A 107 7.33 -15.70 12.23
C LEU A 107 7.48 -14.17 12.10
N THR A 108 8.42 -13.62 12.86
CA THR A 108 8.81 -12.21 12.80
C THR A 108 10.24 -12.07 12.26
N LEU A 109 10.59 -10.85 11.82
CA LEU A 109 11.95 -10.53 11.42
C LEU A 109 12.96 -10.82 12.55
N GLY A 110 12.59 -10.54 13.81
CA GLY A 110 13.41 -10.81 14.98
C GLY A 110 13.68 -12.30 15.16
N LYS A 111 12.64 -13.14 15.13
CA LYS A 111 12.79 -14.61 15.20
C LYS A 111 13.70 -15.14 14.09
N LEU A 112 13.54 -14.64 12.86
CA LEU A 112 14.41 -15.06 11.76
C LEU A 112 15.86 -14.59 11.95
N ALA A 113 16.06 -13.37 12.48
CA ALA A 113 17.38 -12.84 12.78
C ALA A 113 18.09 -13.67 13.87
N GLU A 114 17.37 -14.08 14.91
CA GLU A 114 17.88 -14.98 15.97
C GLU A 114 18.31 -16.33 15.39
N LEU A 115 17.49 -16.95 14.53
CA LEU A 115 17.83 -18.19 13.84
C LEU A 115 19.10 -18.04 12.98
N LEU A 116 19.31 -16.86 12.40
CA LEU A 116 20.48 -16.48 11.60
C LEU A 116 21.61 -15.86 12.44
N SER A 117 21.55 -15.93 13.77
CA SER A 117 22.55 -15.34 14.68
C SER A 117 22.97 -13.91 14.26
N THR A 118 21.98 -13.09 13.92
CA THR A 118 22.16 -11.72 13.44
C THR A 118 21.14 -10.79 14.08
N THR A 119 21.24 -9.49 13.83
CA THR A 119 20.26 -8.51 14.31
C THR A 119 19.18 -8.27 13.27
N ASP A 120 17.97 -7.98 13.73
CA ASP A 120 16.83 -7.56 12.91
C ASP A 120 17.18 -6.39 11.99
N LYS A 121 17.91 -5.39 12.50
CA LYS A 121 18.38 -4.23 11.75
C LYS A 121 19.33 -4.61 10.64
N LYS A 122 20.29 -5.50 10.91
CA LYS A 122 21.26 -5.98 9.90
C LYS A 122 20.56 -6.81 8.83
N LEU A 123 19.66 -7.70 9.23
CA LEU A 123 18.86 -8.51 8.31
C LEU A 123 17.97 -7.63 7.42
N SER A 124 17.23 -6.68 8.00
CA SER A 124 16.40 -5.74 7.24
C SER A 124 17.23 -4.90 6.27
N ALA A 125 18.38 -4.38 6.70
CA ALA A 125 19.28 -3.64 5.82
C ALA A 125 19.78 -4.51 4.67
N MET A 126 20.15 -5.76 4.94
CA MET A 126 20.64 -6.71 3.93
C MET A 126 19.56 -7.03 2.90
N LEU A 127 18.36 -7.40 3.34
CA LEU A 127 17.23 -7.72 2.47
C LEU A 127 16.88 -6.55 1.55
N ASN A 128 16.76 -5.34 2.11
CA ASN A 128 16.38 -4.16 1.35
C ASN A 128 17.48 -3.67 0.41
N GLN A 129 18.74 -3.62 0.86
CA GLN A 129 19.83 -3.02 0.09
C GLN A 129 20.40 -3.97 -0.98
N TYR A 130 20.45 -5.29 -0.71
CA TYR A 130 21.18 -6.24 -1.55
C TYR A 130 20.27 -7.22 -2.28
N LEU A 131 19.17 -7.63 -1.65
CA LEU A 131 18.18 -8.52 -2.27
C LEU A 131 16.97 -7.78 -2.83
N ASN A 132 16.91 -6.46 -2.64
CA ASN A 132 15.81 -5.59 -3.08
C ASN A 132 14.43 -6.15 -2.69
N THR A 133 14.34 -6.75 -1.51
CA THR A 133 13.14 -7.41 -0.99
C THR A 133 12.89 -7.03 0.46
N THR A 134 11.64 -7.06 0.89
CA THR A 134 11.31 -6.98 2.31
C THR A 134 11.30 -8.38 2.94
N PHE A 135 11.36 -8.44 4.27
CA PHE A 135 11.14 -9.69 5.01
C PHE A 135 9.79 -10.34 4.68
N TYR A 136 8.73 -9.54 4.63
CA TYR A 136 7.40 -10.05 4.34
C TYR A 136 7.32 -10.62 2.92
N ASP A 137 7.90 -9.95 1.92
CA ASP A 137 7.92 -10.46 0.55
C ASP A 137 8.72 -11.76 0.44
N LEU A 138 9.88 -11.83 1.09
CA LEU A 138 10.71 -13.04 1.12
C LEU A 138 9.94 -14.24 1.68
N ILE A 139 9.35 -14.10 2.87
CA ILE A 139 8.64 -15.20 3.53
C ILE A 139 7.38 -15.59 2.77
N ASN A 140 6.61 -14.60 2.31
CA ASN A 140 5.37 -14.86 1.59
C ASN A 140 5.60 -15.59 0.26
N LYS A 141 6.71 -15.32 -0.42
CA LYS A 141 7.12 -16.09 -1.61
C LYS A 141 7.26 -17.57 -1.27
N TYR A 142 8.00 -17.92 -0.21
CA TYR A 142 8.14 -19.32 0.23
C TYR A 142 6.82 -19.94 0.68
N ARG A 143 5.96 -19.18 1.37
CA ARG A 143 4.62 -19.67 1.75
C ARG A 143 3.77 -20.00 0.52
N VAL A 144 3.78 -19.15 -0.52
CA VAL A 144 3.05 -19.41 -1.76
C VAL A 144 3.59 -20.63 -2.50
N GLU A 145 4.91 -20.77 -2.62
CA GLU A 145 5.51 -21.96 -3.23
C GLU A 145 5.12 -23.23 -2.48
N ALA A 146 5.15 -23.22 -1.14
CA ALA A 146 4.72 -24.36 -0.33
C ALA A 146 3.23 -24.71 -0.56
N VAL A 147 2.35 -23.73 -0.79
CA VAL A 147 0.94 -23.98 -1.13
C VAL A 147 0.84 -24.65 -2.51
N LYS A 148 1.60 -24.19 -3.51
CA LYS A 148 1.62 -24.79 -4.86
C LYS A 148 2.15 -26.23 -4.85
N GLU A 149 3.07 -26.54 -3.97
CA GLU A 149 3.56 -27.90 -3.79
C GLU A 149 2.48 -28.77 -3.11
N LYS A 150 1.93 -28.30 -1.99
CA LYS A 150 0.96 -29.08 -1.19
C LYS A 150 -0.38 -29.33 -1.90
N ILE A 151 -0.84 -28.41 -2.76
CA ILE A 151 -2.12 -28.57 -3.46
C ILE A 151 -2.16 -29.78 -4.40
N ASN A 152 -1.00 -30.26 -4.86
CA ASN A 152 -0.87 -31.43 -5.75
C ASN A 152 -0.65 -32.75 -4.98
N LEU A 153 -0.48 -32.70 -3.67
CA LEU A 153 -0.23 -33.89 -2.85
C LEU A 153 -1.55 -34.59 -2.52
N ASP A 154 -1.57 -35.93 -2.60
CA ASP A 154 -2.76 -36.75 -2.34
C ASP A 154 -3.38 -36.49 -0.95
N ASN A 155 -2.53 -36.24 0.06
CA ASN A 155 -2.96 -35.97 1.43
C ASN A 155 -3.81 -34.70 1.57
N TYR A 156 -3.75 -33.78 0.59
CA TYR A 156 -4.46 -32.51 0.62
C TYR A 156 -5.63 -32.43 -0.37
N LYS A 157 -5.98 -33.53 -1.06
CA LYS A 157 -7.10 -33.57 -2.02
C LYS A 157 -8.43 -33.12 -1.42
N ASN A 158 -8.67 -33.47 -0.16
CA ASN A 158 -9.90 -33.13 0.57
C ASN A 158 -9.81 -31.79 1.33
N TYR A 159 -8.64 -31.15 1.36
CA TYR A 159 -8.49 -29.87 2.03
C TYR A 159 -9.08 -28.76 1.17
N ASN A 160 -9.79 -27.84 1.81
CA ASN A 160 -10.07 -26.57 1.16
C ASN A 160 -8.75 -25.78 1.02
N LEU A 161 -8.66 -24.96 -0.02
CA LEU A 161 -7.41 -24.28 -0.38
C LEU A 161 -6.88 -23.36 0.73
N PHE A 162 -7.78 -22.78 1.53
CA PHE A 162 -7.38 -21.96 2.67
C PHE A 162 -6.81 -22.80 3.81
N GLY A 163 -7.30 -24.01 4.05
CA GLY A 163 -6.70 -24.95 5.01
C GLY A 163 -5.25 -25.28 4.66
N ILE A 164 -4.96 -25.51 3.37
CA ILE A 164 -3.58 -25.69 2.89
C ILE A 164 -2.73 -24.43 3.16
N ALA A 165 -3.31 -23.24 2.94
CA ALA A 165 -2.63 -21.99 3.23
C ALA A 165 -2.30 -21.81 4.72
N CYS A 166 -3.20 -22.19 5.63
CA CYS A 166 -2.92 -22.16 7.07
C CYS A 166 -1.74 -23.07 7.44
N GLU A 167 -1.69 -24.27 6.86
CA GLU A 167 -0.54 -25.20 6.97
C GLU A 167 0.76 -24.67 6.33
N CYS A 168 0.68 -23.55 5.62
CA CYS A 168 1.80 -22.83 5.03
C CYS A 168 2.08 -21.49 5.74
N GLY A 169 1.50 -21.27 6.94
CA GLY A 169 1.78 -20.10 7.78
C GLY A 169 0.93 -18.85 7.48
N PHE A 170 -0.15 -18.98 6.69
CA PHE A 170 -1.07 -17.86 6.47
C PHE A 170 -2.12 -17.74 7.59
N LYS A 171 -2.06 -16.62 8.34
CA LYS A 171 -3.02 -16.31 9.42
C LYS A 171 -4.46 -16.04 8.96
N SER A 172 -4.65 -15.55 7.73
CA SER A 172 -5.99 -15.12 7.28
C SER A 172 -6.21 -15.29 5.79
N ARG A 173 -7.47 -15.53 5.42
CA ARG A 173 -7.90 -15.74 4.03
C ARG A 173 -7.67 -14.51 3.16
N THR A 174 -7.92 -13.32 3.71
CA THR A 174 -7.70 -12.05 3.00
C THR A 174 -6.22 -11.86 2.66
N SER A 175 -5.33 -12.14 3.62
CA SER A 175 -3.88 -12.04 3.39
C SER A 175 -3.43 -13.06 2.34
N PHE A 176 -3.86 -14.32 2.49
CA PHE A 176 -3.58 -15.39 1.54
C PHE A 176 -4.01 -15.03 0.12
N ASN A 177 -5.27 -14.67 -0.10
CA ASN A 177 -5.80 -14.37 -1.43
C ASN A 177 -5.02 -13.23 -2.12
N ARG A 178 -4.72 -12.15 -1.37
CA ARG A 178 -3.99 -11.00 -1.89
C ARG A 178 -2.56 -11.37 -2.27
N ILE A 179 -1.85 -12.08 -1.40
CA ILE A 179 -0.45 -12.47 -1.60
C ILE A 179 -0.35 -13.50 -2.72
N PHE A 180 -1.19 -14.53 -2.71
CA PHE A 180 -1.19 -15.56 -3.74
C PHE A 180 -1.43 -14.95 -5.13
N LYS A 181 -2.39 -14.03 -5.26
CA LYS A 181 -2.62 -13.32 -6.52
C LYS A 181 -1.44 -12.43 -6.91
N LYS A 182 -0.80 -11.75 -5.96
CA LYS A 182 0.41 -10.96 -6.22
C LYS A 182 1.55 -11.82 -6.78
N GLU A 183 1.80 -12.98 -6.18
CA GLU A 183 2.93 -13.84 -6.52
C GLU A 183 2.67 -14.73 -7.76
N THR A 184 1.41 -15.09 -8.03
CA THR A 184 1.07 -16.01 -9.14
C THR A 184 0.39 -15.34 -10.33
N GLY A 185 -0.17 -14.14 -10.15
CA GLY A 185 -1.05 -13.49 -11.13
C GLY A 185 -2.50 -13.99 -11.12
N PHE A 186 -2.78 -15.13 -10.48
CA PHE A 186 -4.10 -15.78 -10.49
C PHE A 186 -4.74 -15.76 -9.11
N SER A 187 -6.08 -15.77 -9.04
CA SER A 187 -6.72 -16.05 -7.76
C SER A 187 -6.44 -17.49 -7.33
N PRO A 188 -6.41 -17.81 -6.03
CA PRO A 188 -6.21 -19.18 -5.56
C PRO A 188 -7.21 -20.17 -6.18
N SER A 189 -8.47 -19.75 -6.33
CA SER A 189 -9.52 -20.57 -6.94
C SER A 189 -9.27 -20.83 -8.42
N ASP A 190 -8.82 -19.83 -9.17
CA ASP A 190 -8.51 -19.99 -10.60
C ASP A 190 -7.28 -20.89 -10.79
N PHE A 191 -6.26 -20.72 -9.94
CA PHE A 191 -5.09 -21.59 -9.94
C PHE A 191 -5.46 -23.05 -9.67
N LYS A 192 -6.32 -23.33 -8.68
CA LYS A 192 -6.79 -24.69 -8.40
C LYS A 192 -7.54 -25.29 -9.58
N LYS A 193 -8.34 -24.51 -10.30
CA LYS A 193 -9.04 -24.95 -11.51
C LYS A 193 -8.08 -25.24 -12.67
N SER A 194 -6.97 -24.51 -12.79
CA SER A 194 -6.00 -24.73 -13.87
C SER A 194 -5.16 -25.99 -13.72
N ILE A 195 -5.13 -26.59 -12.52
CA ILE A 195 -4.33 -27.79 -12.21
C ILE A 195 -5.19 -29.03 -11.94
N SER A 196 -6.51 -28.90 -11.83
CA SER A 196 -7.47 -30.03 -11.76
C SER A 196 -7.88 -30.43 -13.17
#